data_AF-A0A1C3PBW6-F1
#
_entry.id   AF-A0A1C3PBW6-F1
#
_cell.length_a   1.000
_cell.length_b   1.000
_cell.length_c   1.000
_cell.angle_alpha   90.00
_cell.angle_beta   90.00
_cell.angle_gamma   90.00
#
_symmetry.space_group_name_H-M   'P 1'
#
loop_
_entity.id
_entity.type
_entity.pdbx_description
1 polymer ?
#
loop_
_entity_poly.entity_id
_entity_poly.type
_entity_poly.pdbx_seq_one_letter_code
_entity_poly.pdbx_strand_id
1 'polypeptide(L)'
;MADANVRIPADARDRLAAVAAAEGLSLRAYLARLAATLLTPAERAARAERARVALRAWNGYDPTEDEAVRLDAELDRRLGRATAR
;
A
#
# COMPACT_ATOMS: atom_id res chain seq x y z
N MET A 1 -22.07 9.74 1.24
CA MET A 1 -21.39 9.06 0.11
C MET A 1 -22.40 8.15 -0.55
N ALA A 2 -22.56 8.24 -1.87
CA ALA A 2 -23.43 7.33 -2.60
C ALA A 2 -22.77 5.95 -2.70
N ASP A 3 -23.54 4.89 -2.54
CA ASP A 3 -23.05 3.53 -2.76
C ASP A 3 -22.78 3.31 -4.26
N ALA A 4 -21.75 2.52 -4.57
CA ALA A 4 -21.36 2.18 -5.92
C ALA A 4 -21.43 0.65 -6.13
N ASN A 5 -21.94 0.24 -7.30
CA ASN A 5 -22.02 -1.18 -7.66
C ASN A 5 -20.76 -1.60 -8.43
N VAL A 6 -20.03 -2.57 -7.91
CA VAL A 6 -18.83 -3.14 -8.54
C VAL A 6 -19.10 -4.58 -8.97
N ARG A 7 -18.83 -4.91 -10.23
CA ARG A 7 -18.90 -6.30 -10.72
C ARG A 7 -17.59 -7.01 -10.38
N ILE A 8 -17.70 -8.11 -9.66
CA ILE A 8 -16.58 -8.99 -9.30
C ILE A 8 -17.01 -10.46 -9.44
N PRO A 9 -16.05 -11.38 -9.67
CA PRO A 9 -16.30 -12.81 -9.57
C PRO A 9 -16.90 -13.22 -8.22
N ALA A 10 -17.81 -14.20 -8.22
CA ALA A 10 -18.54 -14.62 -7.01
C ALA A 10 -17.60 -15.23 -5.96
N ASP A 11 -16.62 -16.01 -6.39
CA ASP A 11 -15.57 -16.58 -5.55
C ASP A 11 -14.74 -15.49 -4.85
N ALA A 12 -14.38 -14.41 -5.57
CA ALA A 12 -13.67 -13.28 -4.99
C ALA A 12 -14.52 -12.55 -3.94
N ARG A 13 -15.82 -12.33 -4.22
CA ARG A 13 -16.77 -11.76 -3.24
C ARG A 13 -16.84 -12.62 -1.98
N ASP A 14 -16.99 -13.93 -2.13
CA ASP A 14 -17.19 -14.84 -1.00
C ASP A 14 -15.95 -14.94 -0.13
N ARG A 15 -14.77 -14.97 -0.76
CA ARG A 15 -13.49 -14.89 -0.04
C ARG A 15 -13.36 -13.60 0.75
N LEU A 16 -13.68 -12.45 0.15
CA LEU A 16 -13.63 -11.15 0.84
C LEU A 16 -14.64 -11.08 1.99
N ALA A 17 -15.83 -11.65 1.81
CA ALA A 17 -16.84 -11.72 2.86
C ALA A 17 -16.39 -12.57 4.05
N ALA A 18 -15.74 -13.71 3.80
CA ALA A 18 -15.17 -14.56 4.86
C ALA A 18 -14.06 -13.83 5.64
N VAL A 19 -13.18 -13.10 4.95
CA VAL A 19 -12.14 -12.27 5.60
C VAL A 19 -12.77 -11.16 6.45
N ALA A 20 -13.76 -10.45 5.90
CA ALA A 20 -14.46 -9.41 6.65
C ALA A 20 -15.14 -9.96 7.92
N ALA A 21 -15.80 -11.12 7.82
CA ALA A 21 -16.45 -11.77 8.94
C ALA A 21 -15.46 -12.21 10.03
N ALA A 22 -14.28 -12.73 9.65
CA ALA A 22 -13.22 -13.07 10.59
C ALA A 22 -12.70 -11.86 11.37
N GLU A 23 -12.84 -10.66 10.81
CA GLU A 23 -12.51 -9.39 11.46
C GLU A 23 -13.72 -8.72 12.15
N GLY A 24 -14.89 -9.37 12.19
CA GLY A 24 -16.11 -8.80 12.77
C GLY A 24 -16.70 -7.63 11.97
N LEU A 25 -16.35 -7.51 10.70
CA LEU A 25 -16.79 -6.43 9.81
C LEU A 25 -17.78 -6.95 8.75
N SER A 26 -18.67 -6.07 8.29
CA SER A 26 -19.40 -6.32 7.05
C SER A 26 -18.46 -6.17 5.85
N LEU A 27 -18.76 -6.85 4.73
CA LEU A 27 -18.00 -6.71 3.48
C LEU A 27 -17.88 -5.23 3.06
N ARG A 28 -18.96 -4.45 3.19
CA ARG A 28 -18.95 -3.01 2.90
C ARG A 28 -17.96 -2.24 3.78
N ALA A 29 -17.98 -2.49 5.09
CA ALA A 29 -17.08 -1.82 6.04
C ALA A 29 -15.62 -2.22 5.79
N TYR A 30 -15.37 -3.50 5.51
CA TYR A 30 -14.05 -4.00 5.16
C TYR A 30 -13.52 -3.33 3.89
N LEU A 31 -14.32 -3.23 2.83
CA LEU A 31 -13.93 -2.57 1.58
C LEU A 31 -13.69 -1.07 1.74
N ALA A 32 -14.52 -0.37 2.53
CA ALA A 32 -14.31 1.04 2.82
C ALA A 32 -13.01 1.27 3.60
N ARG A 33 -12.72 0.41 4.59
CA ARG A 33 -11.46 0.46 5.34
C ARG A 33 -10.27 0.15 4.44
N LEU A 34 -10.38 -0.85 3.56
CA LEU A 34 -9.33 -1.20 2.60
C LEU A 34 -9.06 -0.05 1.63
N ALA A 35 -10.10 0.59 1.11
CA ALA A 35 -9.96 1.76 0.24
C ALA A 35 -9.27 2.93 0.96
N ALA A 36 -9.51 3.10 2.26
CA ALA A 36 -8.87 4.15 3.05
C ALA A 36 -7.37 3.89 3.33
N THR A 37 -6.92 2.63 3.28
CA THR A 37 -5.51 2.28 3.54
C THR A 37 -4.69 2.11 2.27
N LEU A 38 -5.32 1.78 1.14
CA LEU A 38 -4.65 1.63 -0.14
C LEU A 38 -4.46 2.99 -0.82
N LEU A 39 -3.19 3.39 -0.96
CA LEU A 39 -2.84 4.53 -1.80
C LEU A 39 -2.83 4.12 -3.27
N THR A 40 -3.24 5.02 -4.15
CA THR A 40 -2.98 4.93 -5.59
C THR A 40 -1.49 5.12 -5.89
N PRO A 41 -0.99 4.74 -7.09
CA PRO A 41 0.40 5.03 -7.48
C PRO A 41 0.74 6.53 -7.38
N ALA A 42 -0.16 7.42 -7.79
CA ALA A 42 0.03 8.86 -7.72
C ALA A 42 0.11 9.36 -6.27
N GLU A 43 -0.78 8.89 -5.39
CA GLU A 43 -0.74 9.26 -3.97
C GLU A 43 0.51 8.71 -3.26
N ARG A 44 0.97 7.52 -3.65
CA ARG A 44 2.26 6.98 -3.17
C ARG A 44 3.42 7.88 -3.58
N ALA A 45 3.48 8.30 -4.85
CA ALA A 45 4.53 9.21 -5.32
C ALA A 45 4.49 10.56 -4.58
N ALA A 46 3.30 11.15 -4.42
CA ALA A 46 3.13 12.39 -3.66
C ALA A 46 3.52 12.24 -2.18
N ARG A 47 3.25 11.09 -1.56
CA ARG A 47 3.72 10.79 -0.20
C ARG A 47 5.23 10.64 -0.13
N ALA A 48 5.84 9.95 -1.09
CA ALA A 48 7.28 9.77 -1.17
C ALA A 48 7.99 11.13 -1.31
N GLU A 49 7.47 12.02 -2.14
CA GLU A 49 8.04 13.35 -2.33
C GLU A 49 7.96 14.21 -1.05
N ARG A 50 6.81 14.21 -0.37
CA ARG A 50 6.68 14.89 0.93
C ARG A 50 7.68 14.36 1.96
N ALA A 51 7.90 13.05 1.98
CA ALA A 51 8.88 12.43 2.87
C ALA A 51 10.32 12.84 2.50
N ARG A 52 10.68 12.88 1.20
CA ARG A 52 11.99 13.36 0.74
C ARG A 52 12.24 14.79 1.17
N VAL A 53 11.29 15.70 0.95
CA VAL A 53 11.39 17.11 1.39
C VAL A 53 11.61 17.21 2.90
N ALA A 54 10.84 16.45 3.69
CA ALA A 54 10.99 16.45 5.15
C ALA A 54 12.35 15.89 5.61
N LEU A 55 12.82 14.80 4.99
CA LEU A 55 14.12 14.21 5.29
C LEU A 55 15.27 15.15 4.91
N ARG A 56 15.21 15.75 3.71
CA ARG A 56 16.18 16.75 3.27
C ARG A 56 16.27 17.93 4.25
N ALA A 57 15.12 18.42 4.72
CA ALA A 57 15.09 19.49 5.73
C ALA A 57 15.63 19.03 7.09
N TRP A 58 15.40 17.78 7.49
CA TRP A 58 15.78 17.27 8.80
C TRP A 58 17.26 16.88 8.91
N ASN A 59 17.81 16.21 7.89
CA ASN A 59 19.16 15.65 7.94
C ASN A 59 19.95 15.79 6.62
N GLY A 60 19.42 16.52 5.64
CA GLY A 60 20.07 16.71 4.34
C GLY A 60 19.95 15.51 3.39
N TYR A 61 19.16 14.49 3.72
CA TYR A 61 18.98 13.32 2.86
C TYR A 61 18.28 13.69 1.53
N ASP A 62 19.04 13.56 0.45
CA ASP A 62 18.64 13.92 -0.92
C ASP A 62 19.33 12.97 -1.91
N PRO A 63 18.90 11.68 -1.97
CA PRO A 63 19.57 10.68 -2.81
C PRO A 63 19.37 10.99 -4.29
N THR A 64 20.41 10.74 -5.07
CA THR A 64 20.31 10.74 -6.54
C THR A 64 19.42 9.60 -7.03
N GLU A 65 18.93 9.68 -8.27
CA GLU A 65 18.11 8.61 -8.87
C GLU A 65 18.84 7.25 -8.84
N ASP A 66 20.13 7.23 -9.18
CA ASP A 66 20.97 6.02 -9.16
C ASP A 66 21.16 5.45 -7.74
N GLU A 67 21.21 6.31 -6.72
CA GLU A 67 21.26 5.88 -5.32
C GLU A 67 19.93 5.29 -4.87
N ALA A 68 18.81 5.92 -5.24
CA ALA A 68 17.48 5.41 -4.94
C ALA A 68 17.26 4.02 -5.55
N VAL A 69 17.61 3.84 -6.83
CA VAL A 69 17.52 2.53 -7.51
C VAL A 69 18.36 1.46 -6.82
N ARG A 70 19.58 1.81 -6.40
CA ARG A 70 20.44 0.87 -5.66
C ARG A 70 19.88 0.50 -4.29
N LEU A 71 19.30 1.47 -3.58
CA LEU A 71 18.66 1.26 -2.27
C LEU A 71 17.42 0.37 -2.40
N ASP A 72 16.60 0.59 -3.42
CA ASP A 72 15.40 -0.23 -3.70
C ASP A 72 15.79 -1.69 -4.01
N ALA A 73 16.79 -1.90 -4.88
CA ALA A 73 17.28 -3.24 -5.19
C ALA A 73 17.85 -3.97 -3.96
N GLU A 74 18.53 -3.23 -3.07
CA GLU A 74 19.04 -3.78 -1.81
C GLU A 74 17.91 -4.13 -0.84
N LEU A 75 16.86 -3.30 -0.77
CA LEU A 75 15.69 -3.55 0.06
C LEU A 75 14.95 -4.81 -0.42
N ASP A 76 14.70 -4.93 -1.72
CA ASP A 76 14.06 -6.10 -2.33
C ASP A 76 14.84 -7.39 -2.03
N ARG A 77 16.17 -7.34 -2.16
CA ARG A 77 17.06 -8.46 -1.81
C ARG A 77 16.89 -8.87 -0.34
N ARG A 78 16.82 -7.91 0.59
CA ARG A 78 16.67 -8.20 2.03
C ARG A 78 15.28 -8.76 2.35
N LEU A 79 14.23 -8.19 1.75
CA LEU A 79 12.87 -8.67 1.91
C LEU A 79 12.73 -10.10 1.39
N GLY A 80 13.26 -10.41 0.21
CA GLY A 80 13.25 -11.75 -0.35
C GLY A 80 13.94 -12.78 0.54
N ARG A 81 15.04 -12.41 1.23
CA ARG A 81 15.69 -13.27 2.23
C ARG A 81 14.83 -13.45 3.49
N ALA A 82 14.12 -12.42 3.93
CA ALA A 82 13.29 -12.47 5.12
C ALA A 82 12.03 -13.31 4.93
N THR A 83 11.43 -13.30 3.74
CA THR A 83 10.22 -14.06 3.41
C THR A 83 10.48 -15.51 2.96
N ALA A 84 11.75 -15.86 2.68
CA ALA A 84 12.15 -17.22 2.31
C ALA A 84 12.42 -18.14 3.53
N ARG A 85 12.15 -17.65 4.75
CA ARG A 85 12.16 -18.41 6.00
C ARG A 85 10.73 -18.73 6.43
#